data_AF-A0A1M6FHN3-F1
#
_entry.id   AF-A0A1M6FHN3-F1
#
_cell.length_a   1.000
_cell.length_b   1.000
_cell.length_c   1.000
_cell.angle_alpha   90.00
_cell.angle_beta   90.00
_cell.angle_gamma   90.00
#
_symmetry.space_group_name_H-M   'P 1'
#
loop_
_entity.id
_entity.type
_entity.pdbx_description
1 polymer ?
#
loop_
_entity_poly.entity_id
_entity_poly.type
_entity_poly.pdbx_seq_one_letter_code
_entity_poly.pdbx_strand_id
1 'polypeptide(L)'
;MQKIKDRYLLTVVTGLLALAGVTLFDNLSKRLGYSKRTYRETAAGLFVPSRFYSKSKNGQILGFIMNGVASIFGAGLLTSLITKTGRDLYALKGIVSGVTHGAFLMAIQSSLPWNKMKPKDATSNLSYVLTNAFYGLICGTTIAKLGDDSLFDVEPANDYIKPTIKTSEELDGKYRMFPEINLNHIETRLH
;
A
#
# COMPACT_ATOMS: atom_id res chain seq x y z
N MET A 1 18.84 0.88 -13.89
CA MET A 1 18.52 1.83 -12.81
C MET A 1 19.07 1.27 -11.51
N GLN A 2 19.68 2.11 -10.67
CA GLN A 2 20.05 1.69 -9.31
C GLN A 2 18.75 1.49 -8.50
N LYS A 3 18.56 0.29 -7.95
CA LYS A 3 17.42 -0.03 -7.07
C LYS A 3 17.75 0.39 -5.62
N ILE A 4 16.71 0.66 -4.83
CA ILE A 4 16.82 1.08 -3.43
C ILE A 4 16.93 -0.16 -2.54
N LYS A 5 18.04 -0.28 -1.81
CA LYS A 5 18.33 -1.40 -0.89
C LYS A 5 17.88 -1.17 0.55
N ASP A 6 17.62 0.08 0.92
CA ASP A 6 17.19 0.43 2.27
C ASP A 6 15.65 0.52 2.33
N ARG A 7 15.04 -0.23 3.27
CA ARG A 7 13.58 -0.29 3.40
C ARG A 7 12.99 1.06 3.81
N TYR A 8 13.68 1.80 4.68
CA TYR A 8 13.20 3.09 5.19
C TYR A 8 13.20 4.14 4.07
N LEU A 9 14.29 4.25 3.32
CA LEU A 9 14.38 5.12 2.15
C LEU A 9 13.36 4.75 1.08
N LEU A 10 13.18 3.45 0.81
CA LEU A 10 12.14 2.98 -0.13
C LEU A 10 10.75 3.41 0.33
N THR A 11 10.44 3.27 1.63
CA THR A 11 9.18 3.73 2.23
C THR A 11 8.97 5.22 2.06
N VAL A 12 9.98 6.06 2.37
CA VAL A 12 9.87 7.51 2.24
C VAL A 12 9.64 7.91 0.79
N VAL A 13 10.45 7.41 -0.14
CA VAL A 13 10.31 7.70 -1.58
C VAL A 13 8.95 7.26 -2.10
N THR A 14 8.51 6.06 -1.73
CA THR A 14 7.19 5.52 -2.10
C THR A 14 6.07 6.40 -1.57
N GLY A 15 6.10 6.77 -0.30
CA GLY A 15 5.09 7.63 0.33
C GLY A 15 5.01 9.01 -0.33
N LEU A 16 6.15 9.60 -0.68
CA LEU A 16 6.18 10.90 -1.36
C LEU A 16 5.67 10.84 -2.81
N LEU A 17 6.01 9.79 -3.56
CA LEU A 17 5.49 9.58 -4.92
C LEU A 17 3.97 9.34 -4.90
N ALA A 18 3.49 8.55 -3.95
CA ALA A 18 2.07 8.30 -3.78
C ALA A 18 1.32 9.56 -3.31
N LEU A 19 1.91 10.38 -2.43
CA LEU A 19 1.35 11.68 -2.04
C LEU A 19 1.19 12.61 -3.25
N ALA A 20 2.16 12.63 -4.15
CA ALA A 20 2.09 13.42 -5.38
C ALA A 20 0.96 12.94 -6.29
N GLY A 21 0.85 11.62 -6.50
CA GLY A 21 -0.23 11.03 -7.31
C GLY A 21 -1.62 11.26 -6.72
N VAL A 22 -1.78 11.07 -5.41
CA VAL A 22 -3.04 11.35 -4.69
C VAL A 22 -3.40 12.82 -4.74
N THR A 23 -2.43 13.71 -4.51
CA THR A 23 -2.64 15.15 -4.65
C THR A 23 -3.18 15.51 -6.04
N LEU A 24 -2.61 14.92 -7.09
CA LEU A 24 -3.04 15.19 -8.46
C LEU A 24 -4.47 14.68 -8.68
N PHE A 25 -4.75 13.43 -8.29
CA PHE A 25 -6.06 12.81 -8.43
C PHE A 25 -7.15 13.53 -7.63
N ASP A 26 -6.84 13.94 -6.40
CA ASP A 26 -7.75 14.67 -5.52
C ASP A 26 -8.10 16.06 -6.08
N ASN A 27 -7.12 16.80 -6.59
CA ASN A 27 -7.37 18.08 -7.24
C ASN A 27 -8.21 17.92 -8.51
N LEU A 28 -7.99 16.86 -9.29
CA LEU A 28 -8.79 16.54 -10.47
C LEU A 28 -10.23 16.19 -10.06
N SER A 29 -10.41 15.31 -9.07
CA SER A 29 -11.71 14.91 -8.54
C SER A 29 -12.52 16.10 -8.02
N LYS A 30 -11.87 17.04 -7.34
CA LYS A 30 -12.51 18.29 -6.89
C LYS A 30 -12.90 19.20 -8.05
N ARG A 31 -12.05 19.34 -9.08
CA ARG A 31 -12.36 20.15 -10.27
C ARG A 31 -13.54 19.57 -11.07
N LEU A 32 -13.66 18.25 -11.13
CA LEU A 32 -14.76 17.54 -11.80
C LEU A 32 -16.04 17.49 -10.95
N GLY A 33 -16.02 17.99 -9.71
CA GLY A 33 -17.18 18.03 -8.82
C GLY A 33 -17.52 16.71 -8.12
N TYR A 34 -16.70 15.66 -8.30
CA TYR A 34 -16.89 14.37 -7.62
C TYR A 34 -16.55 14.42 -6.13
N SER A 35 -15.61 15.28 -5.74
CA SER A 35 -15.28 15.54 -4.34
C SER A 35 -15.58 16.98 -3.96
N LYS A 36 -16.24 17.16 -2.80
CA LYS A 36 -16.53 18.49 -2.25
C LYS A 36 -15.34 19.12 -1.52
N ARG A 37 -14.32 18.34 -1.17
CA ARG A 37 -13.16 18.77 -0.36
C ARG A 37 -11.89 18.04 -0.78
N THR A 38 -10.75 18.70 -0.66
CA THR A 38 -9.46 18.03 -0.86
C THR A 38 -9.05 17.24 0.38
N TYR A 39 -8.22 16.22 0.20
CA TYR A 39 -7.53 15.52 1.28
C TYR A 39 -6.76 16.47 2.19
N ARG A 40 -6.19 17.56 1.64
CA ARG A 40 -5.45 18.57 2.42
C ARG A 40 -6.37 19.37 3.33
N GLU A 41 -7.54 19.77 2.83
CA GLU A 41 -8.56 20.44 3.63
C GLU A 41 -9.06 19.53 4.77
N THR A 42 -9.27 18.25 4.48
CA THR A 42 -9.71 17.26 5.47
C THR A 42 -8.65 17.02 6.54
N ALA A 43 -7.39 16.82 6.15
CA ALA A 43 -6.29 16.60 7.09
C ALA A 43 -6.03 17.83 7.97
N ALA A 44 -5.99 19.03 7.39
CA ALA A 44 -5.85 20.28 8.14
C ALA A 44 -6.98 20.45 9.17
N GLY A 45 -8.22 20.12 8.78
CA GLY A 45 -9.41 20.21 9.63
C GLY A 45 -9.40 19.35 10.89
N LEU A 46 -8.46 18.41 11.03
CA LEU A 46 -8.23 17.66 12.27
C LEU A 46 -7.47 18.47 13.33
N PHE A 47 -6.64 19.41 12.89
CA PHE A 47 -5.70 20.13 13.74
C PHE A 47 -6.04 21.62 13.89
N VAL A 48 -7.02 22.12 13.12
CA VAL A 48 -7.46 23.51 13.18
C VAL A 48 -8.93 23.61 13.59
N PRO A 49 -9.32 24.66 14.34
CA PRO A 49 -10.63 24.72 15.01
C PRO A 49 -11.82 24.95 14.08
N SER A 50 -11.59 25.41 12.84
CA SER A 50 -12.67 25.74 11.90
C SER A 50 -12.35 25.41 10.44
N ARG A 51 -13.40 25.23 9.65
CA ARG A 51 -13.30 25.01 8.19
C ARG A 51 -12.71 26.19 7.43
N PHE A 52 -12.79 27.39 8.00
CA PHE A 52 -12.18 28.57 7.39
C PHE A 52 -10.66 28.50 7.53
N TYR A 53 -10.17 28.14 8.72
CA TYR A 53 -8.73 27.99 8.97
C TYR A 53 -8.11 26.85 8.16
N SER A 54 -8.84 25.75 7.91
CA SER A 54 -8.33 24.67 7.07
C SER A 54 -8.14 25.07 5.60
N LYS A 55 -8.86 26.09 5.12
CA LYS A 55 -8.74 26.63 3.76
C LYS A 55 -7.67 27.73 3.64
N SER A 56 -7.19 28.26 4.76
CA SER A 56 -6.11 29.24 4.76
C SER A 56 -4.82 28.66 4.17
N LYS A 57 -3.91 29.51 3.67
CA LYS A 57 -2.60 29.07 3.15
C LYS A 57 -1.84 28.19 4.16
N ASN A 58 -1.79 28.63 5.42
CA ASN A 58 -1.13 27.90 6.50
C ASN A 58 -1.83 26.57 6.79
N GLY A 59 -3.17 26.55 6.77
CA GLY A 59 -3.95 25.32 6.91
C GLY A 59 -3.68 24.32 5.77
N GLN A 60 -3.57 24.80 4.53
CA GLN A 60 -3.24 23.94 3.38
C GLN A 60 -1.82 23.37 3.47
N ILE A 61 -0.84 24.16 3.92
CA ILE A 61 0.53 23.68 4.16
C ILE A 61 0.53 22.60 5.24
N LEU A 62 -0.13 22.86 6.38
CA LEU A 62 -0.26 21.90 7.46
C LEU A 62 -0.92 20.60 6.98
N GLY A 63 -2.04 20.71 6.26
CA GLY A 63 -2.75 19.55 5.70
C GLY A 63 -1.91 18.76 4.70
N PHE A 64 -1.05 19.42 3.92
CA PHE A 64 -0.13 18.74 3.01
C PHE A 64 0.94 17.96 3.78
N ILE A 65 1.54 18.55 4.82
CA ILE A 65 2.53 17.87 5.67
C ILE A 65 1.89 16.66 6.37
N MET A 66 0.70 16.84 6.96
CA MET A 66 0.00 15.75 7.64
C MET A 66 -0.39 14.61 6.69
N ASN A 67 -0.82 14.94 5.46
CA ASN A 67 -1.03 13.91 4.44
C ASN A 67 0.27 13.21 4.05
N GLY A 68 1.40 13.93 3.98
CA GLY A 68 2.70 13.33 3.73
C GLY A 68 3.10 12.33 4.82
N VAL A 69 2.88 12.67 6.10
CA VAL A 69 3.10 11.74 7.22
C VAL A 69 2.21 10.50 7.08
N ALA A 70 0.91 10.68 6.81
CA ALA A 70 -0.01 9.58 6.61
C ALA A 70 0.38 8.68 5.42
N SER A 71 0.78 9.29 4.29
CA SER A 71 1.26 8.58 3.10
C SER A 71 2.57 7.81 3.35
N ILE A 72 3.54 8.39 4.06
CA ILE A 72 4.77 7.66 4.40
C ILE A 72 4.46 6.49 5.34
N PHE A 73 3.59 6.70 6.33
CA PHE A 73 3.17 5.64 7.25
C PHE A 73 2.46 4.49 6.52
N GLY A 74 1.48 4.79 5.67
CA GLY A 74 0.79 3.78 4.86
C GLY A 74 1.73 3.06 3.89
N ALA A 75 2.67 3.77 3.27
CA ALA A 75 3.70 3.18 2.42
C ALA A 75 4.63 2.24 3.21
N GLY A 76 4.92 2.55 4.47
CA GLY A 76 5.73 1.71 5.36
C GLY A 76 5.05 0.37 5.67
N LEU A 77 3.76 0.41 6.00
CA LEU A 77 2.96 -0.80 6.20
C LEU A 77 2.98 -1.69 4.95
N LEU A 78 2.78 -1.09 3.77
CA LEU A 78 2.78 -1.83 2.51
C LEU A 78 4.17 -2.31 2.10
N THR A 79 5.22 -1.53 2.36
CA THR A 79 6.62 -1.94 2.12
C THR A 79 6.94 -3.16 2.97
N SER A 80 6.58 -3.14 4.26
CA SER A 80 6.73 -4.32 5.13
C SER A 80 5.92 -5.52 4.62
N LEU A 81 4.69 -5.31 4.13
CA LEU A 81 3.87 -6.38 3.59
C LEU A 81 4.50 -7.02 2.34
N ILE A 82 4.85 -6.21 1.32
CA ILE A 82 5.38 -6.72 0.05
C ILE A 82 6.79 -7.30 0.23
N THR A 83 7.65 -6.68 1.05
CA THR A 83 8.99 -7.24 1.31
C THR A 83 8.96 -8.58 2.02
N LYS A 84 7.94 -8.86 2.84
CA LYS A 84 7.79 -10.16 3.52
C LYS A 84 7.00 -11.20 2.73
N THR A 85 6.04 -10.77 1.91
CA THR A 85 5.13 -11.68 1.19
C THR A 85 5.50 -11.85 -0.29
N GLY A 86 6.55 -11.18 -0.76
CA GLY A 86 6.95 -11.22 -2.16
C GLY A 86 6.24 -10.19 -3.05
N ARG A 87 6.76 -10.05 -4.28
CA ARG A 87 6.29 -9.10 -5.29
C ARG A 87 5.13 -9.62 -6.14
N ASP A 88 4.74 -10.87 -5.98
CA ASP A 88 3.54 -11.40 -6.60
C ASP A 88 2.33 -10.49 -6.29
N LEU A 89 1.49 -10.27 -7.30
CA LEU A 89 0.26 -9.49 -7.18
C LEU A 89 0.45 -8.11 -6.52
N TYR A 90 1.62 -7.47 -6.66
CA TYR A 90 1.95 -6.20 -5.99
C TYR A 90 0.90 -5.11 -6.22
N ALA A 91 0.26 -5.10 -7.39
CA ALA A 91 -0.81 -4.16 -7.72
C ALA A 91 -2.07 -4.41 -6.88
N LEU A 92 -2.49 -5.67 -6.76
CA LEU A 92 -3.65 -6.05 -5.94
C LEU A 92 -3.36 -5.86 -4.45
N LYS A 93 -2.21 -6.32 -3.96
CA LYS A 93 -1.74 -6.08 -2.58
C LYS A 93 -1.72 -4.59 -2.27
N GLY A 94 -1.24 -3.79 -3.23
CA GLY A 94 -1.23 -2.33 -3.18
C GLY A 94 -2.63 -1.75 -3.06
N ILE A 95 -3.53 -2.03 -4.01
CA ILE A 95 -4.91 -1.52 -4.03
C ILE A 95 -5.65 -1.84 -2.73
N VAL A 96 -5.64 -3.12 -2.32
CA VAL A 96 -6.34 -3.56 -1.11
C VAL A 96 -5.76 -2.84 0.12
N SER A 97 -4.44 -2.83 0.28
CA SER A 97 -3.80 -2.17 1.42
C SER A 97 -4.04 -0.66 1.43
N GLY A 98 -4.05 -0.02 0.26
CA GLY A 98 -4.37 1.40 0.10
C GLY A 98 -5.78 1.70 0.58
N VAL A 99 -6.78 0.94 0.08
CA VAL A 99 -8.19 1.08 0.52
C VAL A 99 -8.33 0.84 2.02
N THR A 100 -7.71 -0.22 2.56
CA THR A 100 -7.74 -0.51 4.00
C THR A 100 -7.12 0.62 4.81
N HIS A 101 -5.97 1.14 4.40
CA HIS A 101 -5.30 2.27 5.05
C HIS A 101 -6.19 3.52 5.05
N GLY A 102 -6.78 3.86 3.90
CA GLY A 102 -7.69 4.99 3.76
C GLY A 102 -8.94 4.86 4.63
N ALA A 103 -9.56 3.68 4.62
CA ALA A 103 -10.73 3.37 5.43
C ALA A 103 -10.41 3.45 6.94
N PHE A 104 -9.23 2.96 7.34
CA PHE A 104 -8.76 3.06 8.72
C PHE A 104 -8.56 4.52 9.15
N LEU A 105 -7.92 5.35 8.32
CA LEU A 105 -7.79 6.78 8.59
C LEU A 105 -9.16 7.46 8.67
N MET A 106 -10.08 7.16 7.76
CA MET A 106 -11.44 7.70 7.79
C MET A 106 -12.20 7.28 9.06
N ALA A 107 -12.04 6.04 9.52
CA ALA A 107 -12.66 5.55 10.74
C ALA A 107 -12.14 6.30 11.98
N ILE A 108 -10.81 6.44 12.11
CA ILE A 108 -10.20 7.26 13.18
C ILE A 108 -10.72 8.70 13.11
N GLN A 109 -10.66 9.32 11.93
CA GLN A 109 -11.11 10.70 11.76
C GLN A 109 -12.59 10.86 12.12
N SER A 110 -13.42 9.88 11.81
CA SER A 110 -14.86 9.92 12.08
C SER A 110 -15.20 9.71 13.55
N SER A 111 -14.34 9.02 14.31
CA SER A 111 -14.51 8.81 15.76
C SER A 111 -14.09 10.02 16.59
N LEU A 112 -13.24 10.92 16.06
CA LEU A 112 -12.82 12.12 16.77
C LEU A 112 -13.98 13.14 16.90
N PRO A 113 -14.40 13.50 18.13
CA PRO A 113 -15.57 14.36 18.36
C PRO A 113 -15.34 15.80 17.90
N TRP A 114 -14.09 16.27 17.85
CA TRP A 114 -13.72 17.59 17.35
C TRP A 114 -13.59 17.67 15.83
N ASN A 115 -13.65 16.54 15.09
CA ASN A 115 -13.55 16.56 13.64
C ASN A 115 -14.84 17.09 12.99
N LYS A 116 -14.82 18.37 12.61
CA LYS A 116 -15.92 19.06 11.90
C LYS A 116 -15.91 18.83 10.38
N MET A 117 -14.98 18.00 9.88
CA MET A 117 -14.77 17.73 8.45
C MET A 117 -15.30 16.37 7.96
N LYS A 118 -16.18 15.70 8.71
CA LYS A 118 -16.79 14.44 8.28
C LYS A 118 -17.39 14.55 6.86
N PRO A 119 -17.09 13.63 5.93
CA PRO A 119 -17.80 13.52 4.66
C PRO A 119 -19.28 13.20 4.95
N LYS A 120 -20.21 13.86 4.25
CA LYS A 120 -21.65 13.68 4.48
C LYS A 120 -22.37 13.01 3.31
N ASP A 121 -21.66 12.73 2.22
CA ASP A 121 -22.22 12.26 0.96
C ASP A 121 -21.49 11.01 0.43
N ALA A 122 -22.29 10.04 -0.04
CA ALA A 122 -21.82 8.75 -0.52
C ALA A 122 -20.84 8.86 -1.71
N THR A 123 -21.07 9.82 -2.63
CA THR A 123 -20.20 10.06 -3.78
C THR A 123 -18.78 10.48 -3.36
N SER A 124 -18.67 11.37 -2.37
CA SER A 124 -17.37 11.77 -1.83
C SER A 124 -16.67 10.58 -1.17
N ASN A 125 -17.38 9.75 -0.40
CA ASN A 125 -16.81 8.54 0.20
C ASN A 125 -16.32 7.53 -0.84
N LEU A 126 -17.05 7.35 -1.95
CA LEU A 126 -16.62 6.48 -3.05
C LEU A 126 -15.37 7.04 -3.74
N SER A 127 -15.32 8.37 -3.95
CA SER A 127 -14.12 9.04 -4.47
C SER A 127 -12.91 8.86 -3.53
N TYR A 128 -13.13 8.90 -2.21
CA TYR A 128 -12.10 8.61 -1.21
C TYR A 128 -11.57 7.17 -1.34
N VAL A 129 -12.45 6.18 -1.51
CA VAL A 129 -12.05 4.78 -1.73
C VAL A 129 -11.21 4.64 -2.99
N LEU A 130 -11.66 5.20 -4.13
CA LEU A 130 -10.92 5.14 -5.39
C LEU A 130 -9.56 5.84 -5.31
N THR A 131 -9.51 6.98 -4.63
CA THR A 131 -8.25 7.71 -4.40
C THR A 131 -7.26 6.86 -3.60
N ASN A 132 -7.74 6.14 -2.58
CA ASN A 132 -6.90 5.25 -1.76
C ASN A 132 -6.51 3.95 -2.50
N ALA A 133 -7.36 3.45 -3.40
CA ALA A 133 -6.99 2.38 -4.32
C ALA A 133 -5.85 2.82 -5.25
N PHE A 134 -5.96 4.03 -5.82
CA PHE A 134 -4.93 4.61 -6.68
C PHE A 134 -3.61 4.88 -5.92
N TYR A 135 -3.71 5.42 -4.71
CA TYR A 135 -2.60 5.53 -3.76
C TYR A 135 -1.89 4.18 -3.57
N GLY A 136 -2.66 3.14 -3.23
CA GLY A 136 -2.16 1.80 -3.01
C GLY A 136 -1.48 1.20 -4.24
N LEU A 137 -2.05 1.43 -5.43
CA LEU A 137 -1.48 1.02 -6.70
C LEU A 137 -0.11 1.69 -6.96
N ILE A 138 0.00 3.01 -6.73
CA ILE A 138 1.27 3.72 -6.85
C ILE A 138 2.29 3.16 -5.86
N CYS A 139 1.88 2.94 -4.60
CA CYS A 139 2.79 2.38 -3.60
C CYS A 139 3.28 0.98 -4.01
N GLY A 140 2.37 0.07 -4.35
CA GLY A 140 2.72 -1.30 -4.74
C GLY A 140 3.62 -1.35 -5.97
N THR A 141 3.31 -0.57 -7.01
CA THR A 141 4.13 -0.47 -8.22
C THR A 141 5.52 0.12 -7.92
N THR A 142 5.60 1.16 -7.10
CA THR A 142 6.87 1.80 -6.72
C THR A 142 7.75 0.86 -5.91
N ILE A 143 7.19 0.19 -4.89
CA ILE A 143 7.91 -0.79 -4.07
C ILE A 143 8.45 -1.92 -4.95
N ALA A 144 7.61 -2.49 -5.81
CA ALA A 144 8.00 -3.62 -6.65
C ALA A 144 9.06 -3.25 -7.71
N LYS A 145 9.02 -2.02 -8.25
CA LYS A 145 9.93 -1.58 -9.32
C LYS A 145 11.21 -0.92 -8.83
N LEU A 146 11.15 -0.14 -7.74
CA LEU A 146 12.30 0.59 -7.21
C LEU A 146 13.02 -0.17 -6.09
N GLY A 147 12.36 -1.08 -5.38
CA GLY A 147 13.01 -1.89 -4.33
C GLY A 147 13.99 -2.91 -4.92
N ASP A 148 15.17 -3.03 -4.32
CA ASP A 148 16.17 -4.03 -4.68
C ASP A 148 15.70 -5.46 -4.40
N ASP A 149 16.19 -6.45 -5.16
CA ASP A 149 15.75 -7.85 -5.03
C ASP A 149 16.08 -8.43 -3.64
N SER A 150 17.19 -7.98 -3.04
CA SER A 150 17.58 -8.33 -1.66
C SER A 150 16.56 -7.94 -0.59
N LEU A 151 15.63 -7.02 -0.87
CA LEU A 151 14.60 -6.63 0.09
C LEU A 151 13.46 -7.65 0.20
N PHE A 152 13.26 -8.48 -0.82
CA PHE A 152 12.13 -9.40 -0.96
C PHE A 152 12.53 -10.87 -0.72
N ASP A 153 13.83 -11.14 -0.62
CA ASP A 153 14.38 -12.44 -0.31
C ASP A 153 14.48 -12.62 1.22
N VAL A 154 13.35 -12.46 1.90
CA VAL A 154 13.27 -12.66 3.33
C VAL A 154 12.96 -14.12 3.57
N GLU A 155 13.88 -14.84 4.22
CA GLU A 155 13.62 -16.21 4.66
C GLU A 155 12.28 -16.26 5.39
N PRO A 156 11.39 -17.21 5.06
CA PRO A 156 10.10 -17.34 5.72
C PRO A 156 10.32 -17.44 7.22
N ALA A 157 9.79 -16.47 7.97
CA ALA A 157 9.95 -16.39 9.43
C ALA A 157 9.40 -17.63 10.18
N ASN A 158 8.68 -18.50 9.48
CA ASN A 158 7.99 -19.66 10.03
C ASN A 158 8.59 -21.01 9.60
N ASP A 159 9.75 -21.04 8.94
CA ASP A 159 10.35 -22.30 8.44
C ASP A 159 11.23 -23.03 9.48
N TYR A 160 11.26 -22.53 10.72
CA TYR A 160 12.04 -23.12 11.81
C TYR A 160 11.36 -24.34 12.44
N ILE A 161 10.07 -24.58 12.17
CA ILE A 161 9.32 -25.72 12.66
C ILE A 161 8.74 -26.45 11.45
N LYS A 162 9.48 -27.43 10.94
CA LYS A 162 8.90 -28.38 9.98
C LYS A 162 7.68 -29.01 10.64
N PRO A 163 6.51 -29.05 9.98
CA PRO A 163 5.32 -29.67 10.55
C PRO A 163 5.65 -31.11 10.99
N THR A 164 5.50 -31.41 12.28
CA THR A 164 5.69 -32.77 12.80
C THR A 164 4.53 -33.68 12.37
N ILE A 165 3.41 -33.09 11.96
CA ILE A 165 2.19 -33.77 11.52
C ILE A 165 2.03 -33.49 10.03
N LYS A 166 2.00 -34.56 9.23
CA LYS A 166 1.72 -34.49 7.80
C LYS A 166 0.32 -33.91 7.59
N THR A 167 0.17 -33.01 6.62
CA THR A 167 -1.16 -32.49 6.28
C THR A 167 -1.99 -33.60 5.61
N SER A 168 -3.32 -33.45 5.61
CA SER A 168 -4.22 -34.36 4.89
C SER A 168 -3.89 -34.45 3.39
N GLU A 169 -3.34 -33.38 2.80
CA GLU A 169 -2.90 -33.34 1.40
C GLU A 169 -1.60 -34.14 1.17
N GLU A 170 -0.67 -34.11 2.13
CA GLU A 170 0.54 -34.95 2.10
C GLU A 170 0.25 -36.43 2.38
N LEU A 171 -0.82 -36.71 3.15
CA LEU A 171 -1.29 -38.06 3.46
C LEU A 171 -2.04 -38.69 2.27
N ASP A 172 -2.77 -37.90 1.47
CA ASP A 172 -3.59 -38.41 0.37
C ASP A 172 -2.80 -38.74 -0.90
N GLY A 173 -1.49 -38.42 -0.96
CA GLY A 173 -0.54 -38.92 -1.97
C GLY A 173 -0.83 -38.60 -3.44
N LYS A 174 -1.98 -38.02 -3.77
CA LYS A 174 -2.51 -37.88 -5.14
C LYS A 174 -1.98 -36.69 -5.92
N TYR A 175 -1.22 -35.79 -5.29
CA TYR A 175 -0.69 -34.58 -5.95
C TYR A 175 0.84 -34.55 -6.11
N ARG A 176 1.53 -35.70 -6.00
CA ARG A 176 2.92 -35.82 -6.47
C ARG A 176 2.95 -36.20 -7.95
N MET A 177 2.69 -35.23 -8.82
CA MET A 177 2.97 -35.33 -10.26
C MET A 177 3.69 -34.06 -10.71
N PHE A 178 4.86 -33.80 -10.14
CA PHE A 178 5.96 -33.30 -10.95
C PHE A 178 6.89 -34.49 -11.18
N PRO A 179 7.15 -34.90 -12.44
CA PRO A 179 8.10 -35.97 -12.68
C PRO A 179 9.47 -35.55 -12.14
N GLU A 180 10.03 -36.35 -11.23
CA GLU A 180 11.46 -36.27 -10.94
C GLU A 180 12.20 -36.60 -12.23
N ILE A 181 12.86 -35.59 -12.81
CA ILE A 181 13.79 -35.83 -13.91
C ILE A 181 14.97 -36.57 -13.31
N ASN A 182 15.02 -37.89 -13.56
CA ASN A 182 16.16 -38.71 -13.18
C ASN A 182 17.37 -38.35 -14.06
N LEU A 183 18.24 -37.49 -13.53
CA LEU A 183 19.46 -37.05 -14.21
C LEU A 183 20.53 -38.14 -14.34
N ASN A 184 20.35 -39.30 -13.70
CA ASN A 184 21.32 -40.41 -13.77
C ASN A 184 21.21 -41.24 -15.05
N HIS A 185 20.23 -40.96 -15.94
CA HIS A 185 20.03 -41.70 -17.18
C HIS A 185 20.28 -40.91 -18.47
N ILE A 186 20.90 -39.74 -18.40
CA ILE A 186 21.38 -39.06 -19.60
C ILE A 186 22.74 -39.67 -19.98
N GLU A 187 22.71 -40.87 -20.57
CA GLU A 187 23.85 -41.35 -21.37
C GLU A 187 23.98 -40.43 -22.60
N THR A 188 24.94 -39.51 -22.56
CA THR A 188 25.46 -38.85 -23.76
C THR A 188 26.14 -39.89 -24.64
N ARG A 189 25.39 -40.52 -25.56
CA ARG A 189 25.98 -41.12 -26.77
C ARG A 189 26.03 -40.06 -27.86
N LEU A 190 27.18 -39.41 -27.96
CA LEU A 190 27.63 -38.75 -29.18
C LEU A 190 28.43 -39.81 -29.97
N HIS A 191 27.82 -40.32 -31.04
CA HIS A 191 28.50 -40.93 -32.19
C HIS A 191 27.92 -40.32 -33.45
#